data_AF-A0A7J3VRJ7-F1
#
_entry.id   AF-A0A7J3VRJ7-F1
#
_cell.length_a   1.000
_cell.length_b   1.000
_cell.length_c   1.000
_cell.angle_alpha   90.00
_cell.angle_beta   90.00
_cell.angle_gamma   90.00
#
_symmetry.space_group_name_H-M   'P 1'
#
loop_
_entity.id
_entity.type
_entity.pdbx_description
1 polymer ?
#
loop_
_entity_poly.entity_id
_entity_poly.type
_entity_poly.pdbx_seq_one_letter_code
_entity_poly.pdbx_strand_id
1 'polypeptide(L)'
;MDEESMGRSNSRKAVLFISNNDGDSIAKVREMLASAGIEYVEYNIDEEPAGCCGGFKTETPALFAPEGIFRGIDGIAGYIQARMSGSLYKSESAYW
;
A
#
# COMPACT_ATOMS: atom_id res chain seq x y z
N MET A 1 12.18 31.51 -3.71
CA MET A 1 13.52 31.36 -3.14
C MET A 1 13.44 32.04 -1.80
N ASP A 2 13.39 31.41 -0.64
CA ASP A 2 13.34 30.03 -0.14
C ASP A 2 12.60 30.20 1.21
N GLU A 3 11.88 29.24 1.75
CA GLU A 3 12.32 28.37 2.86
C GLU A 3 11.03 28.10 3.64
N GLU A 4 10.49 26.89 3.56
CA GLU A 4 9.88 26.22 4.71
C GLU A 4 9.47 24.83 4.27
N SER A 5 10.45 23.93 4.39
CA SER A 5 10.26 22.49 4.40
C SER A 5 9.45 22.11 5.65
N MET A 6 8.15 22.43 5.66
CA MET A 6 7.25 22.07 6.74
C MET A 6 6.55 20.76 6.42
N GLY A 7 6.94 19.73 7.17
CA GLY A 7 6.14 18.53 7.35
C GLY A 7 6.38 17.44 6.32
N ARG A 8 7.55 16.78 6.38
CA ARG A 8 7.52 15.32 6.25
C ARG A 8 6.66 14.80 7.39
N SER A 9 5.34 14.80 7.20
CA SER A 9 4.44 13.96 7.99
C SER A 9 5.10 12.60 8.03
N ASN A 10 5.33 12.09 9.23
CA ASN A 10 5.92 10.77 9.48
C ASN A 10 4.88 9.69 9.08
N SER A 11 4.36 9.81 7.85
CA SER A 11 3.31 8.99 7.28
C SER A 11 3.92 7.62 7.08
N ARG A 12 3.39 6.63 7.80
CA ARG A 12 3.83 5.24 7.66
C ARG A 12 3.75 4.86 6.19
N LYS A 13 4.86 4.38 5.62
CA LYS A 13 4.87 3.90 4.23
C LYS A 13 3.93 2.72 4.10
N ALA A 14 3.28 2.60 2.94
CA ALA A 14 2.49 1.41 2.66
C ALA A 14 3.42 0.19 2.52
N VAL A 15 2.90 -1.00 2.79
CA VAL A 15 3.61 -2.26 2.54
C VAL A 15 2.89 -3.01 1.43
N LEU A 16 3.59 -3.28 0.34
CA LEU A 16 3.09 -4.07 -0.78
C LEU A 16 3.53 -5.53 -0.59
N PHE A 17 2.57 -6.39 -0.30
CA PHE A 17 2.75 -7.84 -0.25
C PHE A 17 2.68 -8.41 -1.67
N ILE A 18 3.70 -9.18 -2.03
CA ILE A 18 3.86 -9.80 -3.35
C ILE A 18 4.18 -11.30 -3.20
N SER A 19 3.85 -12.09 -4.23
CA SER A 19 4.28 -13.48 -4.38
C SER A 19 4.95 -13.66 -5.75
N ASN A 20 5.99 -14.47 -5.82
CA ASN A 20 6.68 -14.83 -7.05
C ASN A 20 5.74 -15.44 -8.12
N ASN A 21 4.57 -15.95 -7.73
CA ASN A 21 3.57 -16.49 -8.65
C ASN A 21 2.73 -15.42 -9.36
N ASP A 22 2.76 -14.17 -8.92
CA ASP A 22 1.89 -13.08 -9.41
C ASP A 22 2.60 -12.10 -10.35
N GLY A 23 3.61 -12.55 -11.10
CA GLY A 23 4.55 -11.70 -11.86
C GLY A 23 3.93 -10.54 -12.65
N ASP A 24 2.97 -10.81 -13.54
CA ASP A 24 2.28 -9.77 -14.33
C ASP A 24 1.46 -8.81 -13.46
N SER A 25 0.75 -9.34 -12.46
CA SER A 25 -0.06 -8.54 -11.54
C SER A 25 0.80 -7.60 -10.69
N ILE A 26 1.97 -8.05 -10.25
CA ILE A 26 2.93 -7.26 -9.49
C ILE A 26 3.49 -6.12 -10.33
N ALA A 27 3.93 -6.42 -11.57
CA ALA A 27 4.47 -5.41 -12.47
C ALA A 27 3.46 -4.26 -12.69
N LYS A 28 2.19 -4.62 -12.92
CA LYS A 28 1.09 -3.65 -13.07
C LYS A 28 0.88 -2.82 -11.80
N VAL A 29 0.83 -3.46 -10.63
CA VAL A 29 0.65 -2.75 -9.35
C VAL A 29 1.80 -1.78 -9.08
N ARG A 30 3.05 -2.19 -9.35
CA ARG A 30 4.24 -1.33 -9.21
C ARG A 30 4.14 -0.09 -10.09
N GLU A 31 3.75 -0.25 -11.35
CA GLU A 31 3.58 0.85 -12.30
C GLU A 31 2.48 1.81 -11.84
N MET A 32 1.34 1.28 -11.38
CA MET A 32 0.23 2.08 -10.88
C MET A 32 0.62 2.91 -9.65
N LEU A 33 1.31 2.30 -8.68
CA LEU A 33 1.77 3.00 -7.47
C LEU A 33 2.85 4.04 -7.78
N ALA A 34 3.79 3.73 -8.69
CA ALA A 34 4.83 4.65 -9.13
C ALA A 34 4.24 5.87 -9.87
N SER A 35 3.30 5.63 -10.79
CA SER A 35 2.58 6.68 -11.52
C SER A 35 1.76 7.58 -10.59
N ALA A 36 1.31 7.02 -9.47
CA ALA A 36 0.59 7.73 -8.42
C ALA A 36 1.51 8.43 -7.40
N GLY A 37 2.83 8.31 -7.51
CA GLY A 37 3.78 8.88 -6.54
C GLY A 37 3.61 8.33 -5.12
N ILE A 38 3.10 7.10 -4.98
CA ILE A 38 2.87 6.47 -3.68
C ILE A 38 4.11 5.67 -3.30
N GLU A 39 4.74 6.05 -2.20
CA GLU A 39 5.85 5.29 -1.62
C GLU A 39 5.36 4.05 -0.88
N TYR A 40 6.02 2.93 -1.11
CA TYR A 40 5.78 1.66 -0.42
C TYR A 40 7.07 0.89 -0.18
N VAL A 41 7.00 -0.06 0.76
CA VAL A 41 8.01 -1.09 0.97
C VAL A 41 7.46 -2.39 0.43
N GLU A 42 8.27 -3.15 -0.31
CA GLU A 42 7.85 -4.46 -0.81
C GLU A 42 8.17 -5.57 0.18
N TYR A 43 7.27 -6.54 0.24
CA TYR A 43 7.41 -7.72 1.08
C TYR A 43 6.99 -8.97 0.30
N ASN A 44 7.95 -9.86 0.06
CA ASN A 44 7.71 -11.10 -0.64
C ASN A 44 7.31 -12.21 0.34
N ILE A 45 6.08 -12.71 0.23
CA ILE A 45 5.57 -13.73 1.15
C ILE A 45 6.18 -15.12 0.90
N ASP A 46 6.81 -15.35 -0.25
CA ASP A 46 7.46 -16.62 -0.56
C ASP A 46 8.86 -16.75 0.07
N GLU A 47 9.44 -15.63 0.53
CA GLU A 47 10.76 -15.61 1.17
C GLU A 47 10.67 -15.84 2.69
N GLU A 48 9.46 -16.10 3.21
CA GLU A 48 9.25 -16.33 4.62
C GLU A 48 9.74 -17.72 5.06
N PRO A 49 10.63 -17.81 6.06
CA PRO A 49 10.85 -19.07 6.77
C PRO A 49 9.55 -19.42 7.50
N ALA A 50 8.97 -20.57 7.15
CA ALA A 50 7.68 -21.08 7.64
C ALA A 50 7.32 -20.61 9.07
N GLY A 51 6.38 -19.67 9.22
CA GLY A 51 5.81 -19.38 10.55
C GLY A 51 5.24 -17.99 10.85
N CYS A 52 5.51 -16.95 10.06
CA CYS A 52 5.15 -15.58 10.46
C CYS A 52 3.64 -15.33 10.60
N CYS A 53 2.82 -16.02 9.79
CA CYS A 53 1.37 -15.81 9.78
C CYS A 53 0.55 -17.00 10.34
N GLY A 54 1.17 -17.97 11.04
CA GLY A 54 0.43 -19.09 11.64
C GLY A 54 -0.38 -19.95 10.64
N GLY A 55 0.02 -19.97 9.37
CA GLY A 55 -0.69 -20.68 8.29
C GLY A 55 -1.70 -19.84 7.50
N PHE A 56 -1.82 -18.54 7.78
CA PHE A 56 -2.60 -17.64 6.92
C PHE A 56 -1.90 -17.40 5.59
N LYS A 57 -2.60 -17.69 4.49
CA LYS A 57 -2.18 -17.29 3.15
C LYS A 57 -2.67 -15.87 2.91
N THR A 58 -1.76 -14.90 2.87
CA THR A 58 -2.07 -13.55 2.40
C THR A 58 -2.32 -13.62 0.89
N GLU A 59 -3.49 -13.20 0.44
CA GLU A 59 -3.78 -13.09 -0.99
C GLU A 59 -2.97 -11.93 -1.58
N THR A 60 -2.10 -12.24 -2.54
CA THR A 60 -1.25 -11.27 -3.23
C THR A 60 -1.81 -10.95 -4.63
N PRO A 61 -1.53 -9.75 -5.18
CA PRO A 61 -0.89 -8.61 -4.53
C PRO A 61 -1.81 -7.93 -3.51
N ALA A 62 -1.25 -7.44 -2.40
CA ALA A 62 -2.02 -6.67 -1.41
C ALA A 62 -1.22 -5.48 -0.86
N LEU A 63 -1.88 -4.33 -0.73
CA LEU A 63 -1.29 -3.11 -0.20
C LEU A 63 -1.86 -2.80 1.18
N PHE A 64 -0.99 -2.74 2.17
CA PHE A 64 -1.30 -2.36 3.53
C PHE A 64 -0.86 -0.91 3.70
N ALA A 65 -1.81 0.01 3.65
CA ALA A 65 -1.57 1.44 3.82
C ALA A 65 -2.09 1.91 5.20
N PRO A 66 -1.69 3.10 5.68
CA PRO A 66 -2.23 3.67 6.92
C PRO A 66 -3.76 3.72 6.97
N GLU A 67 -4.38 3.86 5.80
CA GLU A 67 -5.82 4.00 5.62
C GLU A 67 -6.58 2.66 5.55
N GLY A 68 -5.87 1.53 5.37
CA GLY A 68 -6.49 0.21 5.30
C GLY A 68 -5.71 -0.84 4.51
N ILE A 69 -6.34 -2.01 4.34
CA ILE A 69 -5.80 -3.14 3.57
C ILE A 69 -6.56 -3.24 2.25
N PHE A 70 -5.83 -3.22 1.14
CA PHE A 70 -6.37 -3.23 -0.22
C PHE A 70 -5.82 -4.43 -0.97
N ARG A 71 -6.69 -5.35 -1.39
CA ARG A 71 -6.29 -6.63 -2.00
C ARG A 71 -6.57 -6.65 -3.50
N GLY A 72 -5.68 -7.31 -4.25
CA GLY A 72 -5.76 -7.42 -5.68
C GLY A 72 -5.51 -6.09 -6.40
N ILE A 73 -5.44 -6.16 -7.73
CA ILE A 73 -5.22 -4.97 -8.58
C ILE A 73 -6.36 -3.96 -8.39
N ASP A 74 -7.62 -4.42 -8.36
CA ASP A 74 -8.78 -3.53 -8.25
C ASP A 74 -8.87 -2.82 -6.90
N GLY A 75 -8.57 -3.52 -5.80
CA GLY A 75 -8.53 -2.90 -4.48
C GLY A 75 -7.45 -1.81 -4.39
N ILE A 76 -6.27 -2.09 -4.96
CA ILE A 76 -5.17 -1.13 -5.02
C ILE A 76 -5.50 0.05 -5.94
N ALA A 77 -6.18 -0.19 -7.07
CA ALA A 77 -6.69 0.87 -7.95
C ALA A 77 -7.65 1.81 -7.20
N GLY A 78 -8.59 1.23 -6.45
CA GLY A 78 -9.54 1.98 -5.64
C GLY A 78 -8.86 2.83 -4.57
N TYR A 79 -7.84 2.28 -3.90
CA TYR A 79 -7.02 3.06 -2.97
C TYR A 79 -6.31 4.24 -3.65
N ILE A 80 -5.68 4.02 -4.81
CA ILE A 80 -5.01 5.08 -5.56
C ILE A 80 -6.01 6.20 -5.90
N GLN A 81 -7.19 5.84 -6.39
CA GLN A 81 -8.25 6.81 -6.73
C GLN A 81 -8.72 7.59 -5.48
N ALA A 82 -8.95 6.90 -4.36
CA ALA A 82 -9.39 7.52 -3.12
C ALA A 82 -8.32 8.45 -2.52
N ARG A 83 -7.04 8.06 -2.62
CA ARG A 83 -5.90 8.88 -2.17
C ARG A 83 -5.73 10.12 -3.04
N MET A 84 -5.83 9.98 -4.35
CA MET A 84 -5.72 11.08 -5.31
C MET A 84 -6.87 12.08 -5.21
N SER A 85 -8.09 11.61 -4.92
CA SER A 85 -9.25 12.46 -4.69
C SER A 85 -9.29 13.09 -3.30
N GLY A 86 -8.36 12.75 -2.41
CA GLY A 86 -8.32 13.21 -1.03
C GLY A 86 -9.47 12.69 -0.16
N SER A 87 -10.20 11.67 -0.61
CA SER A 87 -11.37 11.14 0.10
C SER A 87 -11.02 10.29 1.32
N LEU A 88 -9.78 9.77 1.40
CA LEU A 88 -9.33 8.93 2.51
C LEU A 88 -9.10 9.70 3.83
N TYR A 89 -8.83 11.01 3.76
CA TYR A 89 -8.58 11.86 4.94
C TYR A 89 -9.83 12.63 5.40
N LYS A 90 -10.99 12.42 4.76
CA LYS A 90 -12.27 13.07 5.09
C LYS A 90 -13.08 12.34 6.16
N SER A 91 -12.44 11.58 7.04
CA SER A 91 -13.10 11.05 8.23
C SER A 91 -12.94 12.04 9.38
N GLU A 92 -13.88 12.98 9.47
CA GLU A 92 -14.06 13.76 10.69
C GLU A 92 -14.43 12.81 11.85
N SER A 93 -13.69 12.91 12.94
CA SER A 93 -14.03 12.39 14.28
C SER A 93 -14.17 10.87 14.44
N ALA A 94 -13.08 10.21 14.81
CA ALA A 94 -13.12 9.16 15.81
C ALA A 94 -12.74 9.80 17.16
N TYR A 95 -13.74 10.20 17.95
CA TYR A 95 -13.53 10.46 19.38
C TYR A 95 -13.22 9.11 20.06
N TRP A 96 -12.20 9.16 20.91
CA TRP A 96 -11.59 8.07 21.69
C TRP A 96 -12.47 7.66 22.86
#